data_AF-A0A4C1VXG3-F1
#
_entry.id   AF-A0A4C1VXG3-F1
#
_cell.length_a   1.000
_cell.length_b   1.000
_cell.length_c   1.000
_cell.angle_alpha   90.00
_cell.angle_beta   90.00
_cell.angle_gamma   90.00
#
_symmetry.space_group_name_H-M   'P 1'
#
loop_
_entity.id
_entity.type
_entity.pdbx_description
1 polymer ?
#
loop_
_entity_poly.entity_id
_entity_poly.type
_entity_poly.pdbx_seq_one_letter_code
_entity_poly.pdbx_strand_id
1 'polypeptide(L)'
;MVLTKVKQGGLPPNLYRLFRKVSRVSAASWKMRFPSLLTIYNGTYKATITYATWCWFERSNLRMVRSVLLRTQRPALILLTKAYRTTSTAALPVLAGVLPAALEIMTAGRVDRERDIRTRAKLGVLAQWVRDEVTEKWQWRWDTEMNGRELYRYFPDVSARLSSSWVEPDYETSQLLTGYGCFRKRLYELGLNESSVCLCEQTDEDMHHVLWSCPLYDEIRSEMLKEIKVMCVGPICKSVALRREKRRAAR
;
A
#
# COMPACT_ATOMS: atom_id res chain seq x y z
N MET A 1 9.21 35.42 24.85
CA MET A 1 10.12 35.22 23.71
C MET A 1 11.22 34.24 24.11
N VAL A 2 10.94 32.94 24.09
CA VAL A 2 11.96 31.88 24.21
C VAL A 2 11.54 30.79 23.23
N LEU A 3 12.04 30.91 21.99
CA LEU A 3 11.97 29.89 20.96
C LEU A 3 13.03 28.83 21.29
N THR A 4 12.68 27.86 22.13
CA THR A 4 13.49 26.65 22.28
C THR A 4 13.28 25.78 21.04
N LYS A 5 14.36 25.70 20.25
CA LYS A 5 14.59 24.83 19.11
C LYS A 5 13.83 23.50 19.20
N VAL A 6 12.78 23.36 18.38
CA VAL A 6 12.25 22.05 18.00
C VAL A 6 13.31 21.38 17.13
N LYS A 7 14.22 20.63 17.77
CA LYS A 7 15.11 19.69 17.09
C LYS A 7 14.25 18.78 16.21
N GLN A 8 14.65 18.61 14.97
CA GLN A 8 14.09 17.61 14.06
C GLN A 8 14.19 16.22 14.70
N GLY A 9 13.15 15.77 15.39
CA GLY A 9 13.22 14.57 16.19
C GLY A 9 11.90 14.32 16.90
N GLY A 10 11.07 13.47 16.31
CA GLY A 10 9.90 12.96 17.03
C GLY A 10 9.22 11.79 16.33
N LEU A 11 9.94 11.12 15.44
CA LEU A 11 9.70 9.70 15.20
C LEU A 11 10.90 8.96 15.79
N PRO A 12 10.69 7.90 16.60
CA PRO A 12 11.79 7.23 17.27
C PRO A 12 12.79 6.73 16.20
N PRO A 13 14.09 7.09 16.30
CA PRO A 13 15.15 6.63 15.40
C PRO A 13 15.18 5.09 15.26
N ASN A 14 14.58 4.40 16.23
CA ASN A 14 14.49 2.95 16.31
C ASN A 14 13.57 2.30 15.28
N LEU A 15 12.48 2.94 14.83
CA LEU A 15 11.57 2.29 13.87
C LEU A 15 12.24 2.03 12.52
N TYR A 16 12.99 3.01 12.02
CA TYR A 16 13.77 2.85 10.79
C TYR A 16 14.81 1.73 10.92
N ARG A 17 15.54 1.68 12.04
CA ARG A 17 16.53 0.62 12.31
C ARG A 17 15.87 -0.75 12.43
N LEU A 18 14.70 -0.83 13.06
CA LEU A 18 13.91 -2.05 13.19
C LEU A 18 13.50 -2.56 11.81
N PHE A 19 12.85 -1.74 10.97
CA PHE A 19 12.45 -2.16 9.63
C PHE A 19 13.64 -2.51 8.73
N ARG A 20 14.79 -1.84 8.90
CA ARG A 20 16.02 -2.21 8.19
C ARG A 20 16.56 -3.58 8.63
N LYS A 21 16.43 -3.95 9.91
CA LYS A 21 16.80 -5.30 10.40
C LYS A 21 15.82 -6.34 9.86
N VAL A 22 14.52 -6.10 9.99
CA VAL A 22 13.47 -7.00 9.48
C VAL A 22 13.61 -7.19 7.97
N SER A 23 13.96 -6.13 7.21
CA SER A 23 14.16 -6.25 5.76
C SER A 23 15.31 -7.17 5.36
N ARG A 24 16.38 -7.24 6.17
CA ARG A 24 17.50 -8.16 5.92
C ARG A 24 17.09 -9.61 6.15
N VAL A 25 16.35 -9.87 7.24
CA VAL A 25 15.86 -11.21 7.59
C VAL A 25 14.82 -11.71 6.58
N SER A 26 13.94 -10.82 6.14
CA SER A 26 12.88 -11.13 5.17
C SER A 26 13.37 -11.28 3.72
N ALA A 27 14.61 -10.91 3.42
CA ALA A 27 15.21 -11.04 2.09
C ALA A 27 16.21 -12.21 1.97
N ALA A 28 16.88 -12.60 3.07
CA ALA A 28 18.03 -13.49 3.00
C ALA A 28 17.73 -15.00 3.13
N SER A 29 16.60 -15.41 3.73
CA SER A 29 16.37 -16.85 3.98
C SER A 29 14.92 -17.26 4.24
N TRP A 30 14.01 -16.31 4.48
CA TRP A 30 12.59 -16.62 4.75
C TRP A 30 11.72 -15.64 3.96
N LYS A 31 11.00 -16.10 2.94
CA LYS A 31 9.94 -15.32 2.27
C LYS A 31 8.77 -15.14 3.26
N MET A 32 8.95 -14.25 4.24
CA MET A 32 7.87 -13.88 5.17
C MET A 32 6.69 -13.38 4.34
N ARG A 33 5.54 -14.04 4.48
CA ARG A 33 4.34 -13.68 3.75
C ARG A 33 3.81 -12.32 4.22
N PHE A 34 3.06 -11.67 3.34
CA PHE A 34 2.43 -10.37 3.59
C PHE A 34 1.67 -10.30 4.94
N PRO A 35 0.83 -11.29 5.33
CA PRO A 35 0.08 -11.21 6.60
C PRO A 35 0.97 -11.17 7.86
N SER A 36 2.10 -11.89 7.83
CA SER A 36 3.08 -11.89 8.92
C SER A 36 3.76 -10.52 9.05
N LEU A 37 4.15 -9.94 7.91
CA LEU A 37 4.73 -8.60 7.88
C LEU A 37 3.71 -7.54 8.31
N LEU A 38 2.44 -7.68 7.91
CA LEU A 38 1.35 -6.78 8.30
C LEU A 38 1.10 -6.82 9.81
N THR A 39 1.17 -8.01 10.42
CA THR A 39 1.12 -8.19 11.88
C THR A 39 2.27 -7.43 12.55
N ILE A 40 3.49 -7.57 12.05
CA ILE A 40 4.66 -6.85 12.57
C ILE A 40 4.49 -5.34 12.41
N TYR A 41 4.02 -4.87 11.25
CA TYR A 41 3.76 -3.46 11.01
C TYR A 41 2.74 -2.88 12.00
N ASN A 42 1.65 -3.61 12.24
CA ASN A 42 0.62 -3.19 13.18
C ASN A 42 1.14 -3.14 14.63
N GLY A 43 1.88 -4.18 15.05
CA GLY A 43 2.43 -4.25 16.41
C GLY A 43 3.60 -3.28 16.68
N THR A 44 4.27 -2.78 15.64
CA THR A 44 5.45 -1.92 15.79
C THR A 44 5.16 -0.49 15.34
N TYR A 45 5.04 -0.25 14.03
CA TYR A 45 4.86 1.07 13.45
C TYR A 45 3.53 1.68 13.87
N LYS A 46 2.42 0.99 13.60
CA LYS A 46 1.07 1.50 13.91
C LYS A 46 0.93 1.77 15.39
N ALA A 47 1.27 0.80 16.25
CA ALA A 47 1.26 0.97 17.70
C ALA A 47 2.08 2.19 18.17
N THR A 48 3.28 2.41 17.63
CA THR A 48 4.13 3.54 18.01
C THR A 48 3.53 4.88 17.59
N ILE A 49 3.02 4.99 16.36
CA ILE A 49 2.42 6.24 15.88
C ILE A 49 1.10 6.54 16.60
N THR A 50 0.31 5.51 16.92
CA THR A 50 -0.95 5.67 17.66
C THR A 50 -0.73 5.97 19.12
N TYR A 51 0.38 5.53 19.71
CA TYR A 51 0.77 5.93 21.06
C TYR A 51 1.17 7.41 21.12
N ALA A 52 1.87 7.90 20.10
CA ALA A 52 2.31 9.28 20.01
C ALA A 52 1.23 10.24 19.47
N THR A 53 0.00 9.80 19.23
CA THR A 53 -1.07 10.61 18.61
C THR A 53 -1.32 11.91 19.33
N TRP A 54 -1.38 11.91 20.67
CA TRP A 54 -1.68 13.10 21.45
C TRP A 54 -0.72 14.28 21.14
N CYS A 55 0.55 13.98 20.89
CA CYS A 55 1.57 14.98 20.56
C CYS A 55 1.43 15.53 19.13
N TRP A 56 0.96 14.72 18.19
CA TRP A 56 0.99 15.02 16.76
C TRP A 56 -0.39 15.36 16.17
N PHE A 57 -1.48 14.96 16.82
CA PHE A 57 -2.83 15.00 16.28
C PHE A 57 -3.24 16.40 15.83
N GLU A 58 -3.04 17.41 16.68
CA GLU A 58 -3.31 18.82 16.37
C GLU A 58 -2.58 19.33 15.12
N ARG A 59 -1.37 18.82 14.91
CA ARG A 59 -0.46 19.26 13.85
C ARG A 59 -0.48 18.34 12.63
N SER A 60 -1.25 17.26 12.67
CA SER A 60 -1.27 16.22 11.63
C SER A 60 -1.81 16.71 10.29
N ASN A 61 -2.55 17.82 10.25
CA ASN A 61 -3.02 18.43 9.01
C ASN A 61 -1.94 19.27 8.30
N LEU A 62 -0.86 19.68 8.99
CA LEU A 62 0.21 20.48 8.41
C LEU A 62 0.97 19.68 7.34
N ARG A 63 1.20 20.28 6.17
CA ARG A 63 1.87 19.63 5.02
C ARG A 63 3.23 19.05 5.41
N MET A 64 4.02 19.77 6.18
CA MET A 64 5.34 19.33 6.64
C MET A 64 5.26 18.07 7.50
N VAL A 65 4.35 18.04 8.48
CA VAL A 65 4.14 16.88 9.37
C VAL A 65 3.67 15.67 8.57
N ARG A 66 2.71 15.88 7.66
CA ARG A 66 2.21 14.82 6.76
C ARG A 66 3.33 14.21 5.91
N SER A 67 4.17 15.05 5.32
CA SER A 67 5.31 14.60 4.51
C SER A 67 6.31 13.78 5.34
N VAL A 68 6.63 14.24 6.56
CA VAL A 68 7.52 13.51 7.48
C VAL A 68 6.93 12.15 7.85
N LEU A 69 5.66 12.09 8.24
CA LEU A 69 4.99 10.85 8.60
C LEU A 69 5.00 9.84 7.45
N LEU A 70 4.61 10.25 6.24
CA LEU A 70 4.66 9.40 5.05
C LEU A 70 6.08 8.90 4.75
N ARG A 71 7.08 9.78 4.85
CA ARG A 71 8.49 9.39 4.63
C ARG A 71 8.96 8.33 5.62
N THR A 72 8.48 8.37 6.85
CA THR A 72 8.81 7.35 7.86
C THR A 72 8.03 6.05 7.72
N GLN A 73 6.82 6.11 7.18
CA GLN A 73 5.99 4.93 6.88
C GLN A 73 6.56 4.15 5.69
N ARG A 74 7.08 4.87 4.68
CA ARG A 74 7.51 4.33 3.39
C ARG A 74 8.43 3.11 3.48
N PRO A 75 9.50 3.06 4.29
CA PRO A 75 10.36 1.87 4.39
C PRO A 75 9.61 0.63 4.86
N ALA A 76 8.65 0.78 5.78
CA ALA A 76 7.82 -0.32 6.26
C ALA A 76 6.87 -0.81 5.16
N LEU A 77 6.28 0.10 4.39
CA LEU A 77 5.39 -0.24 3.26
C LEU A 77 6.13 -0.92 2.12
N ILE A 78 7.34 -0.47 1.79
CA ILE A 78 8.22 -1.14 0.81
C ILE A 78 8.51 -2.57 1.26
N LEU A 79 8.80 -2.77 2.55
CA LEU A 79 9.04 -4.11 3.08
C LEU A 79 7.79 -4.99 3.04
N LEU A 80 6.63 -4.44 3.43
CA LEU A 80 5.34 -5.13 3.41
C LEU A 80 4.98 -5.61 2.02
N THR A 81 5.00 -4.68 1.07
CA THR A 81 4.55 -4.94 -0.31
C THR A 81 5.61 -5.62 -1.15
N LYS A 82 6.90 -5.49 -0.81
CA LYS A 82 8.04 -5.86 -1.66
C LYS A 82 8.13 -5.04 -2.95
N ALA A 83 7.43 -3.92 -3.03
CA ALA A 83 7.51 -3.02 -4.17
C ALA A 83 8.88 -2.34 -4.29
N TYR A 84 9.23 -1.89 -5.50
CA TYR A 84 10.49 -1.20 -5.74
C TYR A 84 10.58 0.13 -4.97
N ARG A 85 11.81 0.56 -4.66
CA ARG A 85 12.07 1.86 -4.00
C ARG A 85 11.64 3.08 -4.83
N THR A 86 11.39 2.91 -6.12
CA THR A 86 10.89 3.93 -7.06
C THR A 86 9.37 4.05 -7.07
N THR A 87 8.64 3.09 -6.47
CA THR A 87 7.18 3.10 -6.39
C THR A 87 6.66 4.35 -5.69
N SER A 88 5.58 4.96 -6.19
CA SER A 88 4.99 6.16 -5.60
C SER A 88 4.68 6.03 -4.10
N THR A 89 4.97 7.08 -3.32
CA THR A 89 4.67 7.10 -1.87
C THR A 89 3.16 7.06 -1.60
N ALA A 90 2.34 7.59 -2.51
CA ALA A 90 0.89 7.55 -2.38
C ALA A 90 0.30 6.18 -2.77
N ALA A 91 0.95 5.46 -3.68
CA ALA A 91 0.53 4.13 -4.12
C ALA A 91 0.80 3.05 -3.06
N LEU A 92 1.90 3.17 -2.29
CA LEU A 92 2.31 2.16 -1.32
C LEU A 92 1.25 1.84 -0.24
N PRO A 93 0.59 2.83 0.42
CA PRO A 93 -0.49 2.55 1.37
C PRO A 93 -1.69 1.85 0.72
N VAL A 94 -2.04 2.24 -0.51
CA VAL A 94 -3.13 1.61 -1.28
C VAL A 94 -2.76 0.16 -1.59
N LEU A 95 -1.59 -0.09 -2.16
CA LEU A 95 -1.12 -1.43 -2.48
C LEU A 95 -1.10 -2.33 -1.23
N ALA A 96 -0.59 -1.81 -0.11
CA ALA A 96 -0.56 -2.52 1.16
C ALA A 96 -1.94 -2.67 1.84
N GLY A 97 -2.98 -1.94 1.39
CA GLY A 97 -4.27 -1.94 2.08
C GLY A 97 -4.15 -1.42 3.51
N VAL A 98 -3.32 -0.40 3.74
CA VAL A 98 -3.15 0.23 5.07
C VAL A 98 -3.35 1.73 4.97
N LEU A 99 -3.87 2.32 6.04
CA LEU A 99 -4.12 3.74 6.07
C LEU A 99 -2.78 4.53 6.06
N PRO A 100 -2.70 5.66 5.33
CA PRO A 100 -1.57 6.56 5.43
C PRO A 100 -1.35 7.05 6.88
N ALA A 101 -0.10 7.11 7.34
CA ALA A 101 0.24 7.36 8.75
C ALA A 101 -0.37 8.66 9.32
N ALA A 102 -0.44 9.72 8.50
CA ALA A 102 -1.07 10.97 8.91
C ALA A 102 -2.58 10.83 9.17
N LEU A 103 -3.25 10.00 8.37
CA LEU A 103 -4.68 9.73 8.53
C LEU A 103 -4.91 8.78 9.72
N GLU A 104 -4.02 7.83 9.96
CA GLU A 104 -4.07 6.96 11.15
C GLU A 104 -3.97 7.78 12.45
N ILE A 105 -3.04 8.74 12.50
CA ILE A 105 -2.91 9.66 13.64
C ILE A 105 -4.18 10.52 13.80
N MET A 106 -4.75 11.00 12.69
CA MET A 106 -6.02 11.74 12.73
C MET A 106 -7.15 10.91 13.34
N THR A 107 -7.32 9.66 12.89
CA THR A 107 -8.36 8.76 13.38
C THR A 107 -8.20 8.50 14.87
N ALA A 108 -6.99 8.08 15.28
CA ALA A 108 -6.73 7.74 16.66
C ALA A 108 -6.84 8.95 17.61
N GLY A 109 -6.32 10.13 17.21
CA GLY A 109 -6.40 11.32 18.05
C GLY A 109 -7.82 11.84 18.28
N ARG A 110 -8.72 11.75 17.28
CA ARG A 110 -10.14 12.13 17.44
C ARG A 110 -10.88 11.22 18.41
N VAL A 111 -10.62 9.91 18.33
CA VAL A 111 -11.26 8.94 19.22
C VAL A 111 -10.71 9.07 20.64
N ASP A 112 -9.39 9.29 20.79
CA ASP A 112 -8.73 9.38 22.09
C ASP A 112 -9.21 10.59 22.91
N ARG A 113 -9.46 11.74 22.27
CA ARG A 113 -10.03 12.93 22.95
C ARG A 113 -11.36 12.68 23.65
N GLU A 114 -12.19 11.81 23.09
CA GLU A 114 -13.53 11.55 23.58
C GLU A 114 -13.56 10.34 24.52
N ARG A 115 -12.42 9.66 24.71
CA ARG A 115 -12.29 8.36 25.38
C ARG A 115 -12.77 8.39 26.82
N ASP A 116 -12.46 9.47 27.55
CA ASP A 116 -12.81 9.60 28.97
C ASP A 116 -14.22 10.17 29.17
N ILE A 117 -14.84 10.70 28.12
CA ILE A 117 -16.16 11.35 28.16
C ILE A 117 -17.27 10.36 27.80
N ARG A 118 -17.02 9.50 26.80
CA ARG A 118 -18.05 8.65 26.20
C ARG A 118 -17.99 7.22 26.69
N THR A 119 -19.16 6.57 26.72
CA THR A 119 -19.23 5.12 26.94
C THR A 119 -18.58 4.37 25.77
N ARG A 120 -18.14 3.14 26.04
CA ARG A 120 -17.51 2.27 25.02
C ARG A 120 -18.34 2.09 23.75
N ALA A 121 -19.67 1.96 23.88
CA ALA A 121 -20.57 1.85 22.73
C ALA A 121 -20.58 3.15 21.88
N LYS A 122 -20.69 4.31 22.54
CA LYS A 122 -20.64 5.62 21.86
C LYS A 122 -19.27 5.90 21.22
N LEU A 123 -18.19 5.43 21.84
CA LEU A 123 -16.84 5.47 21.25
C LEU A 123 -16.71 4.58 20.02
N GLY A 124 -17.33 3.40 20.02
CA GLY A 124 -17.38 2.52 18.86
C GLY A 124 -18.04 3.18 17.65
N VAL A 125 -19.19 3.83 17.87
CA VAL A 125 -19.92 4.60 16.84
C VAL A 125 -19.09 5.78 16.35
N LEU A 126 -18.50 6.56 17.26
CA LEU A 126 -17.59 7.67 16.90
C LEU A 126 -16.42 7.17 16.06
N ALA A 127 -15.78 6.08 16.48
CA ALA A 127 -14.62 5.53 15.77
C ALA A 127 -14.99 5.06 14.36
N GLN A 128 -16.21 4.54 14.15
CA GLN A 128 -16.69 4.19 12.81
C GLN A 128 -16.88 5.44 11.95
N TRP A 129 -17.61 6.43 12.44
CA TRP A 129 -17.84 7.68 11.72
C TRP A 129 -16.53 8.41 11.36
N VAL A 130 -15.58 8.46 12.30
CA VAL A 130 -14.24 9.02 12.05
C VAL A 130 -13.49 8.24 10.97
N ARG A 131 -13.60 6.90 10.96
CA ARG A 131 -13.00 6.07 9.91
C ARG A 131 -13.60 6.37 8.54
N ASP A 132 -14.91 6.53 8.46
CA ASP A 132 -15.62 6.81 7.20
C ASP A 132 -15.17 8.17 6.64
N GLU A 133 -15.19 9.24 7.45
CA GLU A 133 -14.73 10.58 7.06
C GLU A 133 -13.26 10.59 6.60
N VAL A 134 -12.39 9.87 7.33
CA VAL A 134 -10.98 9.77 6.98
C VAL A 134 -10.76 8.97 5.69
N THR A 135 -11.60 7.98 5.43
CA THR A 135 -11.55 7.16 4.21
C THR A 135 -11.98 7.98 3.00
N GLU A 136 -13.06 8.77 3.11
CA GLU A 136 -13.46 9.73 2.06
C GLU A 136 -12.34 10.73 1.75
N LYS A 137 -11.71 11.27 2.80
CA LYS A 137 -10.56 12.17 2.65
C LYS A 137 -9.37 11.49 1.97
N TRP A 138 -9.18 10.19 2.19
CA TRP A 138 -8.14 9.43 1.51
C TRP A 138 -8.51 9.19 0.04
N GLN A 139 -9.75 8.80 -0.24
CA GLN A 139 -10.27 8.59 -1.59
C GLN A 139 -10.07 9.83 -2.46
N TRP A 140 -10.47 11.01 -1.98
CA TRP A 140 -10.27 12.27 -2.70
C TRP A 140 -8.79 12.55 -3.03
N ARG A 141 -7.87 12.23 -2.11
CA ARG A 141 -6.42 12.35 -2.38
C ARG A 141 -5.96 11.36 -3.43
N TRP A 142 -6.51 10.15 -3.43
CA TRP A 142 -6.12 9.11 -4.37
C TRP A 142 -6.59 9.43 -5.80
N ASP A 143 -7.81 9.94 -5.93
CA ASP A 143 -8.37 10.41 -7.19
C ASP A 143 -7.53 11.55 -7.79
N THR A 144 -7.07 12.48 -6.95
CA THR A 144 -6.33 13.68 -7.40
C THR A 144 -4.81 13.48 -7.57
N GLU A 145 -4.22 12.41 -7.01
CA GLU A 145 -2.76 12.21 -6.95
C GLU A 145 -2.11 11.73 -8.25
N MET A 146 -1.38 12.57 -8.98
CA MET A 146 -0.83 12.20 -10.29
C MET A 146 0.09 10.96 -10.33
N ASN A 147 0.65 10.52 -9.20
CA ASN A 147 1.56 9.38 -9.14
C ASN A 147 0.86 8.06 -8.79
N GLY A 148 1.26 6.95 -9.42
CA GLY A 148 0.71 5.62 -9.13
C GLY A 148 -0.57 5.29 -9.91
N ARG A 149 -0.77 5.93 -11.07
CA ARG A 149 -1.96 5.76 -11.91
C ARG A 149 -2.16 4.34 -12.42
N GLU A 150 -1.10 3.58 -12.63
CA GLU A 150 -1.24 2.15 -12.95
C GLU A 150 -1.93 1.39 -11.81
N LEU A 151 -1.56 1.63 -10.55
CA LEU A 151 -2.25 1.01 -9.42
C LEU A 151 -3.70 1.47 -9.28
N TYR A 152 -3.98 2.74 -9.60
CA TYR A 152 -5.34 3.30 -9.56
C TYR A 152 -6.30 2.55 -10.50
N ARG A 153 -5.80 2.04 -11.63
CA ARG A 153 -6.59 1.20 -12.55
C ARG A 153 -7.07 -0.10 -11.91
N TYR A 154 -6.33 -0.64 -10.94
CA TYR A 154 -6.70 -1.86 -10.23
C TYR A 154 -7.49 -1.58 -8.95
N PHE A 155 -7.14 -0.49 -8.24
CA PHE A 155 -7.76 -0.09 -6.99
C PHE A 155 -8.22 1.37 -7.03
N PRO A 156 -9.29 1.69 -7.78
CA PRO A 156 -9.83 3.04 -7.79
C PRO A 156 -10.49 3.42 -6.45
N ASP A 157 -11.07 2.43 -5.75
CA ASP A 157 -11.69 2.59 -4.43
C ASP A 157 -10.78 2.08 -3.30
N VAL A 158 -10.32 2.99 -2.44
CA VAL A 158 -9.47 2.65 -1.30
C VAL A 158 -10.21 1.83 -0.24
N SER A 159 -11.54 2.00 -0.13
CA SER A 159 -12.38 1.26 0.81
C SER A 159 -12.47 -0.21 0.40
N ALA A 160 -12.75 -0.47 -0.88
CA ALA A 160 -12.71 -1.82 -1.44
C ALA A 160 -11.35 -2.49 -1.22
N ARG A 161 -10.25 -1.74 -1.40
CA ARG A 161 -8.90 -2.26 -1.14
C ARG A 161 -8.66 -2.57 0.34
N LEU A 162 -9.09 -1.71 1.26
CA LEU A 162 -9.02 -1.97 2.72
C LEU A 162 -9.78 -3.24 3.12
N SER A 163 -10.92 -3.50 2.49
CA SER A 163 -11.74 -4.70 2.74
C SER A 163 -11.21 -5.96 2.06
N SER A 164 -10.27 -5.84 1.11
CA SER A 164 -9.73 -6.95 0.32
C SER A 164 -8.55 -7.64 1.01
N SER A 165 -8.82 -8.42 2.05
CA SER A 165 -7.79 -9.18 2.79
C SER A 165 -7.13 -10.31 2.00
N TRP A 166 -7.76 -10.74 0.89
CA TRP A 166 -7.22 -11.76 0.00
C TRP A 166 -6.10 -11.23 -0.92
N VAL A 167 -5.96 -9.90 -1.05
CA VAL A 167 -4.85 -9.29 -1.79
C VAL A 167 -3.62 -9.24 -0.89
N GLU A 168 -2.66 -10.13 -1.16
CA GLU A 168 -1.38 -10.22 -0.48
C GLU A 168 -0.25 -9.83 -1.45
N PRO A 169 0.18 -8.56 -1.50
CA PRO A 169 1.27 -8.15 -2.38
C PRO A 169 2.58 -8.86 -2.02
N ASP A 170 3.24 -9.38 -3.04
CA ASP A 170 4.59 -9.90 -3.03
C ASP A 170 5.45 -9.18 -4.07
N TYR A 171 6.65 -9.69 -4.33
CA TYR A 171 7.61 -9.01 -5.20
C TYR A 171 7.13 -8.94 -6.65
N GLU A 172 6.53 -10.02 -7.14
CA GLU A 172 6.05 -10.18 -8.50
C GLU A 172 4.74 -9.41 -8.70
N THR A 173 3.74 -9.62 -7.84
CA THR A 173 2.44 -8.92 -7.91
C THR A 173 2.57 -7.42 -7.70
N SER A 174 3.51 -6.95 -6.88
CA SER A 174 3.74 -5.51 -6.72
C SER A 174 4.30 -4.87 -7.98
N GLN A 175 5.19 -5.55 -8.71
CA GLN A 175 5.71 -5.04 -9.99
C GLN A 175 4.60 -4.95 -11.02
N LEU A 176 3.77 -5.99 -11.09
CA LEU A 176 2.62 -6.03 -11.97
C LEU A 176 1.65 -4.89 -11.62
N LEU A 177 1.15 -4.83 -10.40
CA LEU A 177 0.12 -3.85 -10.02
C LEU A 177 0.57 -2.39 -10.07
N THR A 178 1.88 -2.12 -9.97
CA THR A 178 2.40 -0.74 -9.94
C THR A 178 3.06 -0.32 -11.25
N GLY A 179 3.36 -1.26 -12.16
CA GLY A 179 4.20 -1.02 -13.34
C GLY A 179 5.68 -0.76 -13.03
N TYR A 180 6.08 -0.66 -11.75
CA TYR A 180 7.46 -0.49 -11.34
C TYR A 180 8.11 -1.85 -11.11
N GLY A 181 8.70 -2.40 -12.17
CA GLY A 181 9.38 -3.69 -12.15
C GLY A 181 10.57 -3.79 -13.09
N CYS A 182 11.14 -4.99 -13.16
CA CYS A 182 12.25 -5.34 -14.04
C CYS A 182 11.79 -5.56 -15.50
N PHE A 183 10.91 -4.69 -16.01
CA PHE A 183 10.47 -4.71 -17.40
C PHE A 183 11.56 -4.08 -18.29
N ARG A 184 11.88 -4.69 -19.44
CA ARG A 184 12.98 -4.22 -20.31
C ARG A 184 12.80 -2.78 -20.75
N LYS A 185 11.57 -2.33 -21.06
CA LYS A 185 11.28 -0.91 -21.37
C LYS A 185 11.74 0.02 -20.24
N ARG A 186 11.38 -0.33 -19.01
CA ARG A 186 11.75 0.46 -17.83
C ARG A 186 13.25 0.44 -17.55
N LEU A 187 13.89 -0.70 -17.73
CA LEU A 187 15.33 -0.84 -17.54
C LEU A 187 16.11 -0.07 -18.61
N TYR A 188 15.63 -0.05 -19.85
CA TYR A 188 16.17 0.76 -20.95
C TYR A 188 16.07 2.26 -20.67
N GLU A 189 14.90 2.75 -20.20
CA GLU A 189 14.72 4.15 -19.76
C GLU A 189 15.70 4.56 -18.65
N LEU A 190 16.15 3.61 -17.82
CA LEU A 190 17.12 3.83 -16.75
C LEU A 190 18.58 3.64 -17.19
N GLY A 191 18.82 3.28 -18.46
CA GLY A 191 20.16 2.99 -18.99
C GLY A 191 20.78 1.70 -18.43
N LEU A 192 19.97 0.79 -17.90
CA LEU A 192 20.40 -0.49 -17.31
C LEU A 192 20.25 -1.68 -18.27
N ASN A 193 19.70 -1.45 -19.46
CA ASN A 193 19.52 -2.46 -20.49
C ASN A 193 19.72 -1.82 -21.87
N GLU A 194 20.21 -2.59 -22.84
CA GLU A 194 20.53 -2.10 -24.20
C GLU A 194 19.30 -1.96 -25.09
N SER A 195 18.20 -2.66 -24.78
CA SER A 195 16.97 -2.65 -25.57
C SER A 195 15.72 -2.67 -24.69
N SER A 196 14.70 -1.90 -25.10
CA SER A 196 13.37 -1.88 -24.50
C SER A 196 12.47 -3.03 -24.97
N VAL A 197 12.80 -3.65 -26.11
CA VAL A 197 12.00 -4.67 -26.81
C VAL A 197 11.95 -5.96 -25.99
N CYS A 198 10.77 -6.58 -25.90
CA CYS A 198 10.58 -7.87 -25.26
C CYS A 198 11.30 -8.99 -26.01
N LEU A 199 11.59 -10.11 -25.33
CA LEU A 199 12.19 -11.30 -25.93
C LEU A 199 11.28 -11.98 -26.97
N CYS A 200 9.99 -11.63 -27.01
CA CYS A 200 9.08 -12.05 -28.08
C CYS A 200 9.26 -11.24 -29.38
N GLU A 201 10.08 -10.18 -29.34
CA GLU A 201 10.42 -9.29 -30.47
C GLU A 201 9.27 -8.48 -31.07
N GLN A 202 8.09 -8.45 -30.43
CA GLN A 202 6.92 -7.75 -30.99
C GLN A 202 6.86 -6.26 -30.61
N THR A 203 7.08 -5.93 -29.34
CA THR A 203 6.97 -4.57 -28.81
C THR A 203 7.93 -4.35 -27.66
N ASP A 204 7.99 -3.12 -27.15
CA ASP A 204 8.59 -2.84 -25.84
C ASP A 204 7.99 -3.74 -24.75
N GLU A 205 8.83 -4.25 -23.86
CA GLU A 205 8.39 -5.02 -22.71
C GLU A 205 7.96 -4.07 -21.60
N ASP A 206 6.64 -3.88 -21.49
CA ASP A 206 6.03 -3.30 -20.31
C ASP A 206 5.08 -4.30 -19.63
N MET A 207 4.57 -3.90 -18.46
CA MET A 207 3.63 -4.70 -17.68
C MET A 207 2.40 -5.14 -18.49
N HIS A 208 1.87 -4.27 -19.36
CA HIS A 208 0.67 -4.59 -20.14
C HIS A 208 0.99 -5.65 -21.18
N HIS A 209 2.14 -5.51 -21.85
CA HIS A 209 2.59 -6.50 -22.80
C HIS A 209 2.75 -7.87 -22.14
N VAL A 210 3.49 -7.94 -21.02
CA VAL A 210 3.72 -9.19 -20.27
C VAL A 210 2.39 -9.82 -19.83
N LEU A 211 1.49 -9.03 -19.23
CA LEU A 211 0.23 -9.53 -18.68
C LEU A 211 -0.81 -9.91 -19.71
N TRP A 212 -0.89 -9.21 -20.85
CA TRP A 212 -2.08 -9.28 -21.71
C TRP A 212 -1.83 -9.72 -23.14
N SER A 213 -0.60 -9.58 -23.68
CA SER A 213 -0.37 -9.79 -25.12
C SER A 213 0.88 -10.59 -25.48
N CYS A 214 1.83 -10.76 -24.56
CA CYS A 214 3.10 -11.41 -24.88
C CYS A 214 2.89 -12.91 -25.17
N PRO A 215 3.26 -13.42 -26.35
CA PRO A 215 3.05 -14.82 -26.74
C PRO A 215 3.85 -15.79 -25.87
N LEU A 216 4.99 -15.36 -25.30
CA LEU A 216 5.81 -16.19 -24.42
C LEU A 216 5.08 -16.61 -23.13
N TYR A 217 4.01 -15.89 -22.76
CA TYR A 217 3.23 -16.16 -21.55
C TYR A 217 1.79 -16.60 -21.87
N ASP A 218 1.47 -16.94 -23.12
CA ASP A 218 0.09 -17.27 -23.54
C ASP A 218 -0.49 -18.47 -22.79
N GLU A 219 0.30 -19.53 -22.60
CA GLU A 219 -0.15 -20.74 -21.91
C GLU A 219 -0.52 -20.44 -20.44
N ILE A 220 0.39 -19.79 -19.71
CA ILE A 220 0.20 -19.41 -18.30
C ILE A 220 -0.95 -18.41 -18.16
N ARG A 221 -1.04 -17.43 -19.06
CA ARG A 221 -2.14 -16.45 -19.07
C ARG A 221 -3.48 -17.13 -19.31
N SER A 222 -3.54 -18.08 -20.25
CA SER A 222 -4.76 -18.84 -20.55
C SER A 222 -5.21 -19.66 -19.36
N GLU A 223 -4.29 -20.29 -18.62
CA GLU A 223 -4.59 -21.00 -17.37
C GLU A 223 -5.12 -20.05 -16.30
N MET A 224 -4.43 -18.93 -16.06
CA MET A 224 -4.87 -17.90 -15.11
C MET A 224 -6.27 -17.37 -15.44
N LEU A 225 -6.56 -17.10 -16.72
CA LEU A 225 -7.85 -16.55 -17.16
C LEU A 225 -9.00 -17.56 -17.02
N LYS A 226 -8.74 -18.87 -17.10
CA LYS A 226 -9.79 -19.90 -16.86
C LYS A 226 -10.38 -19.82 -15.46
N GLU A 227 -9.57 -19.43 -14.47
CA GLU A 227 -10.02 -19.31 -13.08
C GLU A 227 -10.74 -17.98 -12.78
N ILE A 228 -10.63 -16.99 -13.69
CA ILE A 228 -11.21 -15.66 -13.50
C ILE A 228 -12.61 -15.62 -14.12
N LYS A 229 -13.64 -15.53 -13.27
CA LYS A 229 -14.99 -15.17 -13.73
C LYS A 229 -15.04 -13.68 -14.02
N VAL A 230 -15.11 -13.32 -15.30
CA VAL A 230 -15.35 -11.94 -15.74
C VAL A 230 -16.78 -11.55 -15.37
N MET A 231 -16.94 -10.68 -14.37
CA MET A 231 -18.26 -10.25 -13.90
C MET A 231 -18.78 -9.00 -14.63
N CYS A 232 -17.90 -8.24 -15.31
CA CYS A 232 -18.26 -7.05 -16.09
C CYS A 232 -17.32 -6.90 -17.29
N VAL A 233 -17.83 -6.52 -18.47
CA VAL A 233 -17.01 -6.18 -19.63
C VAL A 233 -16.69 -4.68 -19.58
N GLY A 234 -15.45 -4.36 -19.21
CA GLY A 234 -14.81 -3.07 -19.39
C GLY A 234 -13.33 -3.29 -19.75
N PRO A 235 -12.55 -2.27 -20.10
CA PRO A 235 -11.09 -2.43 -20.09
C PRO A 235 -10.73 -2.99 -18.72
N ILE A 236 -9.83 -3.96 -18.67
CA ILE A 236 -9.49 -4.79 -17.49
C ILE A 236 -9.29 -3.94 -16.21
N CYS A 237 -8.99 -2.64 -16.39
CA CYS A 237 -8.95 -1.55 -15.42
C CYS A 237 -10.28 -1.04 -14.79
N LYS A 238 -11.46 -1.64 -15.04
CA LYS A 238 -12.73 -1.19 -14.40
C LYS A 238 -13.54 -2.29 -13.72
N SER A 239 -13.02 -3.50 -13.64
CA SER A 239 -13.70 -4.61 -12.97
C SER A 239 -12.74 -5.24 -11.97
N VAL A 240 -12.97 -4.95 -10.68
CA VAL A 240 -12.46 -5.76 -9.58
C VAL A 240 -12.87 -7.21 -9.85
N ALA A 241 -11.90 -8.06 -10.19
CA ALA A 241 -12.03 -9.49 -9.98
C ALA A 241 -11.50 -9.79 -8.58
N LEU A 242 -12.27 -10.56 -7.81
CA LEU A 242 -11.82 -11.76 -7.08
C LEU A 242 -12.73 -11.98 -5.85
N ARG A 243 -13.89 -12.61 -6.11
CA ARG A 243 -14.61 -13.35 -5.08
C ARG A 243 -14.15 -14.80 -5.16
N ARG A 244 -13.14 -15.19 -4.37
CA ARG A 244 -12.95 -16.62 -4.07
C ARG A 244 -14.14 -17.05 -3.20
N GLU A 245 -15.12 -17.72 -3.79
CA GLU A 245 -16.08 -18.51 -3.02
C GLU A 245 -15.29 -19.57 -2.26
N LYS A 246 -15.08 -19.36 -0.96
CA LYS A 246 -14.78 -20.48 -0.05
C LYS A 246 -16.01 -21.37 -0.02
N ARG A 247 -16.06 -22.38 -0.88
CA ARG A 247 -16.97 -23.52 -0.70
C ARG A 247 -16.17 -24.79 -0.40
N ARG A 248 -16.36 -25.25 0.85
CA ARG A 248 -16.41 -26.65 1.31
C ARG A 248 -15.09 -27.44 1.34
N ALA A 249 -14.43 -27.37 2.50
CA ALA A 249 -13.83 -28.53 3.15
C ALA A 249 -14.36 -28.57 4.60
N ALA A 250 -15.62 -28.99 4.72
CA ALA A 250 -16.18 -29.58 5.92
C ALA A 250 -16.80 -30.90 5.47
N ARG A 251 -15.95 -31.92 5.45
CA ARG A 251 -16.28 -33.33 5.64
C ARG A 251 -15.25 -33.87 6.62
#